data_AF-A0A524BCY2-F1
#
_entry.id   AF-A0A524BCY2-F1
#
_cell.length_a   1.000
_cell.length_b   1.000
_cell.length_c   1.000
_cell.angle_alpha   90.00
_cell.angle_beta   90.00
_cell.angle_gamma   90.00
#
_symmetry.space_group_name_H-M   'P 1'
#
loop_
_entity.id
_entity.type
_entity.pdbx_description
1 polymer ?
#
loop_
_entity_poly.entity_id
_entity_poly.type
_entity_poly.pdbx_seq_one_letter_code
_entity_poly.pdbx_strand_id
1 'polypeptide(L)'
;MRCFLIALLGLAMPALAAEPVLRPSARLLFKAPEMLQAGHCVAYEEGGAGWGSAEPEFYLRGTVVASEVQTRRLKTCPLVPGKNLDQYSREEFNRHALAFPCLAAGVPERDEQIGIVRVRITEWETPHAARAANAGRLFRGMFVDRKLEKNMEIELEADLLGLCR
;
A
#
# COMPACT_ATOMS: atom_id res chain seq x y z
N MET A 1 44.66 26.20 -46.68
CA MET A 1 43.57 25.20 -46.83
C MET A 1 42.91 25.07 -45.47
N ARG A 2 41.78 25.73 -45.23
CA ARG A 2 40.39 25.27 -45.48
C ARG A 2 39.92 24.20 -44.47
N CYS A 3 39.11 24.69 -43.53
CA CYS A 3 37.91 24.09 -42.94
C CYS A 3 37.93 22.62 -42.48
N PHE A 4 37.85 22.39 -41.17
CA PHE A 4 37.04 21.33 -40.54
C PHE A 4 36.47 21.90 -39.22
N LEU A 5 35.25 22.45 -39.24
CA LEU A 5 34.01 21.78 -38.78
C LEU A 5 34.10 21.44 -37.29
N ILE A 6 33.71 22.34 -36.37
CA ILE A 6 32.34 22.48 -35.83
C ILE A 6 31.58 21.15 -35.85
N ALA A 7 31.44 20.50 -34.69
CA ALA A 7 30.20 19.90 -34.16
C ALA A 7 30.52 18.90 -33.04
N LEU A 8 30.66 19.39 -31.81
CA LEU A 8 30.57 18.58 -30.59
C LEU A 8 29.58 19.26 -29.62
N LEU A 9 28.37 19.55 -30.12
CA LEU A 9 27.18 19.65 -29.27
C LEU A 9 26.59 18.25 -29.21
N GLY A 10 27.17 17.43 -28.33
CA GLY A 10 26.58 16.16 -27.95
C GLY A 10 25.19 16.40 -27.41
N LEU A 11 24.21 15.79 -28.06
CA LEU A 11 22.80 15.71 -27.67
C LEU A 11 22.69 15.21 -26.23
N ALA A 12 22.67 16.12 -25.25
CA ALA A 12 22.07 15.86 -23.97
C ALA A 12 20.55 15.85 -24.20
N MET A 13 20.03 14.74 -24.72
CA MET A 13 18.60 14.49 -24.63
C MET A 13 18.28 14.43 -23.14
N PRO A 14 17.46 15.34 -22.59
CA PRO A 14 16.94 15.11 -21.26
C PRO A 14 16.16 13.80 -21.38
N ALA A 15 16.61 12.77 -20.67
CA ALA A 15 15.75 11.64 -20.40
C ALA A 15 14.53 12.25 -19.71
N LEU A 16 13.44 12.41 -20.44
CA LEU A 16 12.15 12.79 -19.88
C LEU A 16 11.78 11.62 -18.96
N ALA A 17 12.16 11.75 -17.69
CA ALA A 17 11.66 10.89 -16.64
C ALA A 17 10.14 11.06 -16.71
N ALA A 18 9.45 10.03 -17.18
CA ALA A 18 7.99 10.04 -17.21
C ALA A 18 7.52 10.38 -15.80
N GLU A 19 6.65 11.39 -15.68
CA GLU A 19 6.12 11.77 -14.38
C GLU A 19 5.47 10.54 -13.73
N PRO A 20 5.85 10.20 -12.49
CA PRO A 20 5.37 8.99 -11.86
C PRO A 20 3.85 9.08 -11.70
N VAL A 21 3.17 7.97 -12.01
CA VAL A 21 1.70 7.95 -12.01
C VAL A 21 1.20 8.14 -10.59
N LEU A 22 0.35 9.16 -10.39
CA LEU A 22 -0.24 9.48 -9.10
C LEU A 22 -1.42 8.55 -8.78
N ARG A 23 -1.25 7.66 -7.80
CA ARG A 23 -2.28 6.69 -7.35
C ARG A 23 -3.39 7.33 -6.50
N PRO A 24 -4.55 6.67 -6.34
CA PRO A 24 -5.62 7.14 -5.46
C PRO A 24 -5.15 7.47 -4.04
N SER A 25 -4.34 6.60 -3.42
CA SER A 25 -3.72 6.85 -2.12
C SER A 25 -2.98 8.20 -2.05
N ALA A 26 -2.14 8.51 -3.04
CA ALA A 26 -1.43 9.79 -3.07
C ALA A 26 -2.36 10.99 -3.29
N ARG A 27 -3.40 10.85 -4.13
CA ARG A 27 -4.39 11.91 -4.36
C ARG A 27 -5.15 12.30 -3.08
N LEU A 28 -5.38 11.35 -2.17
CA LEU A 28 -6.10 11.61 -0.92
C LEU A 28 -5.35 12.60 -0.01
N LEU A 29 -4.02 12.53 0.03
CA LEU A 29 -3.20 13.47 0.82
C LEU A 29 -3.37 14.93 0.35
N PHE A 30 -3.73 15.15 -0.92
CA PHE A 30 -4.00 16.49 -1.45
C PHE A 30 -5.47 16.89 -1.32
N LYS A 31 -6.39 15.92 -1.43
CA LYS A 31 -7.83 16.20 -1.43
C LYS A 31 -8.43 16.39 -0.04
N ALA A 32 -7.91 15.68 0.95
CA ALA A 32 -8.39 15.72 2.32
C ALA A 32 -7.22 15.60 3.30
N PRO A 33 -6.26 16.55 3.26
CA PRO A 33 -5.08 16.51 4.13
C PRO A 33 -5.47 16.49 5.61
N GLU A 34 -6.54 17.17 5.99
CA GLU A 34 -7.05 17.24 7.37
C GLU A 34 -7.37 15.88 7.97
N MET A 35 -7.90 14.93 7.18
CA MET A 35 -8.21 13.58 7.68
C MET A 35 -6.96 12.78 8.03
N LEU A 36 -5.83 13.11 7.41
CA LEU A 36 -4.57 12.37 7.51
C LEU A 36 -3.47 13.23 8.15
N GLN A 37 -3.86 14.26 8.91
CA GLN A 37 -2.94 15.04 9.72
C GLN A 37 -2.54 14.27 10.98
N ALA A 38 -1.30 14.47 11.42
CA ALA A 38 -0.81 13.91 12.67
C ALA A 38 -1.77 14.21 13.83
N GLY A 39 -2.03 13.20 14.67
CA GLY A 39 -2.97 13.30 15.79
C GLY A 39 -4.40 12.84 15.47
N HIS A 40 -4.78 12.69 14.20
CA HIS A 40 -6.11 12.18 13.85
C HIS A 40 -6.23 10.67 14.09
N CYS A 41 -7.42 10.24 14.48
CA CYS A 41 -7.75 8.82 14.62
C CYS A 41 -8.16 8.25 13.25
N VAL A 42 -7.52 7.16 12.86
CA VAL A 42 -7.81 6.42 11.64
C VAL A 42 -8.00 4.94 11.92
N ALA A 43 -8.80 4.30 11.08
CA ALA A 43 -9.08 2.87 11.13
C ALA A 43 -8.79 2.22 9.77
N TYR A 44 -8.12 1.07 9.81
CA TYR A 44 -8.07 0.10 8.73
C TYR A 44 -9.09 -1.00 9.02
N GLU A 45 -9.91 -1.35 8.04
CA GLU A 45 -11.04 -2.25 8.23
C GLU A 45 -11.00 -3.39 7.20
N GLU A 46 -11.22 -4.63 7.66
CA GLU A 46 -11.29 -5.84 6.83
C GLU A 46 -12.55 -6.66 7.14
N GLY A 47 -13.01 -7.43 6.15
CA GLY A 47 -14.25 -8.19 6.27
C GLY A 47 -15.50 -7.34 6.03
N GLY A 48 -16.68 -7.89 6.29
CA GLY A 48 -17.96 -7.16 6.16
C GLY A 48 -18.65 -7.23 4.78
N ALA A 49 -18.17 -8.04 3.83
CA ALA A 49 -18.81 -8.25 2.53
C ALA A 49 -19.63 -9.56 2.45
N GLY A 50 -20.40 -9.86 3.49
CA GLY A 50 -21.36 -10.96 3.55
C GLY A 50 -22.79 -10.44 3.66
N TRP A 51 -23.77 -11.16 3.09
CA TRP A 51 -25.19 -10.79 3.11
C TRP A 51 -25.69 -10.63 4.56
N GLY A 52 -25.75 -9.40 5.08
CA GLY A 52 -26.48 -9.08 6.32
C GLY A 52 -25.82 -8.16 7.35
N SER A 53 -24.51 -7.86 7.27
CA SER A 53 -23.87 -6.90 8.19
C SER A 53 -23.02 -5.88 7.44
N ALA A 54 -23.34 -4.59 7.59
CA ALA A 54 -22.61 -3.47 7.00
C ALA A 54 -21.42 -3.00 7.84
N GLU A 55 -21.11 -3.71 8.94
CA GLU A 55 -19.98 -3.39 9.81
C GLU A 55 -18.76 -4.25 9.46
N PRO A 56 -17.55 -3.66 9.51
CA PRO A 56 -16.31 -4.41 9.33
C PRO A 56 -16.19 -5.45 10.44
N GLU A 57 -15.82 -6.68 10.09
CA GLU A 57 -15.69 -7.76 11.07
C GLU A 57 -14.37 -7.64 11.85
N PHE A 58 -13.36 -7.05 11.23
CA PHE A 58 -12.01 -6.92 11.79
C PHE A 58 -11.44 -5.54 11.49
N TYR A 59 -10.60 -5.03 12.39
CA TYR A 59 -10.06 -3.69 12.26
C TYR A 59 -8.72 -3.52 12.94
N LEU A 60 -8.06 -2.43 12.58
CA LEU A 60 -6.93 -1.86 13.27
C LEU A 60 -7.15 -0.36 13.38
N ARG A 61 -7.09 0.18 14.60
CA ARG A 61 -7.25 1.60 14.90
C ARG A 61 -5.95 2.18 15.44
N GLY A 62 -5.74 3.46 15.15
CA GLY A 62 -4.57 4.15 15.64
C GLY A 62 -4.61 5.64 15.37
N THR A 63 -3.51 6.29 15.71
CA THR A 63 -3.32 7.72 15.50
C THR A 63 -2.31 7.96 14.40
N VAL A 64 -2.62 8.87 13.48
CA VAL A 64 -1.67 9.29 12.44
C VAL A 64 -0.44 9.93 13.09
N VAL A 65 0.73 9.45 12.71
CA VAL A 65 2.03 10.01 13.12
C VAL A 65 2.57 10.93 12.04
N ALA A 66 2.50 10.49 10.78
CA ALA A 66 2.94 11.24 9.62
C ALA A 66 2.24 10.72 8.37
N SER A 67 2.15 11.57 7.35
CA SER A 67 1.61 11.24 6.03
C SER A 67 2.49 11.86 4.97
N GLU A 68 2.85 11.10 3.93
CA GLU A 68 3.70 11.58 2.85
C GLU A 68 3.40 10.90 1.51
N VAL A 69 3.78 11.57 0.42
CA VAL A 69 3.77 10.97 -0.92
C VAL A 69 5.16 10.43 -1.20
N GLN A 70 5.26 9.11 -1.42
CA GLN A 70 6.50 8.45 -1.79
C GLN A 70 6.45 8.02 -3.25
N THR A 71 7.59 8.06 -3.94
CA THR A 71 7.72 7.44 -5.26
C THR A 71 8.24 6.03 -5.11
N ARG A 72 7.52 5.05 -5.65
CA ARG A 72 7.88 3.63 -5.57
C ARG A 72 7.92 3.00 -6.95
N ARG A 73 9.02 2.33 -7.27
CA ARG A 73 9.13 1.46 -8.45
C ARG A 73 8.28 0.21 -8.22
N LEU A 74 7.16 0.10 -8.92
CA LEU A 74 6.30 -1.07 -8.82
C LEU A 74 6.86 -2.21 -9.66
N LYS A 75 6.86 -3.41 -9.06
CA LYS A 75 7.32 -4.66 -9.66
C LYS A 75 6.15 -5.61 -9.84
N THR A 76 6.35 -6.69 -10.58
CA THR A 76 5.36 -7.75 -10.76
C THR A 76 4.95 -8.37 -9.41
N CYS A 77 3.65 -8.61 -9.23
CA CYS A 77 3.13 -9.29 -8.04
C CYS A 77 3.69 -10.72 -7.93
N PRO A 78 4.01 -11.19 -6.72
CA PRO A 78 4.49 -12.56 -6.50
C PRO A 78 3.31 -13.54 -6.55
N LEU A 79 2.87 -13.87 -7.77
CA LEU A 79 1.77 -14.82 -7.99
C LEU A 79 2.26 -16.27 -7.81
N VAL A 80 1.42 -17.12 -7.23
CA VAL A 80 1.65 -18.56 -7.13
C VAL A 80 0.95 -19.28 -8.29
N PRO A 81 1.68 -19.99 -9.18
CA PRO A 81 1.08 -20.70 -10.30
C PRO A 81 -0.03 -21.67 -9.87
N GLY A 82 -1.15 -21.63 -10.58
CA GLY A 82 -2.28 -22.55 -10.36
C GLY A 82 -3.09 -22.28 -9.08
N LYS A 83 -2.80 -21.20 -8.34
CA LYS A 83 -3.55 -20.80 -7.15
C LYS A 83 -4.17 -19.41 -7.31
N ASN A 84 -5.42 -19.29 -6.90
CA ASN A 84 -6.04 -17.99 -6.60
C ASN A 84 -5.63 -17.52 -5.19
N LEU A 85 -5.81 -16.23 -4.87
CA LEU A 85 -5.41 -15.65 -3.56
C LEU A 85 -6.05 -16.37 -2.37
N ASP A 86 -7.31 -16.81 -2.51
CA ASP A 86 -8.06 -17.60 -1.51
C ASP A 86 -7.50 -19.02 -1.32
N GLN A 87 -6.60 -19.48 -2.19
CA GLN A 87 -5.91 -20.77 -2.09
C GLN A 87 -4.47 -20.62 -1.58
N TYR A 88 -3.99 -19.39 -1.34
CA TYR A 88 -2.64 -19.16 -0.83
C TYR A 88 -2.51 -19.68 0.61
N SER A 89 -1.37 -20.25 0.93
CA SER A 89 -0.94 -20.36 2.33
C SER A 89 -0.74 -18.97 2.94
N ARG A 90 -0.68 -18.88 4.27
CA ARG A 90 -0.46 -17.59 4.94
C ARG A 90 0.84 -16.92 4.48
N GLU A 91 1.91 -17.70 4.29
CA GLU A 91 3.19 -17.16 3.84
C GLU A 91 3.13 -16.61 2.42
N GLU A 92 2.48 -17.35 1.50
CA GLU A 92 2.25 -16.90 0.12
C GLU A 92 1.43 -15.61 0.09
N PHE A 93 0.37 -15.53 0.91
CA PHE A 93 -0.43 -14.31 1.06
C PHE A 93 0.38 -13.15 1.61
N ASN A 94 1.18 -13.37 2.66
CA ASN A 94 2.02 -12.33 3.26
C ASN A 94 3.00 -11.74 2.24
N ARG A 95 3.64 -12.59 1.44
CA ARG A 95 4.53 -12.16 0.35
C ARG A 95 3.81 -11.28 -0.66
N HIS A 96 2.57 -11.65 -1.02
CA HIS A 96 1.73 -10.84 -1.90
C HIS A 96 1.32 -9.51 -1.27
N ALA A 97 0.87 -9.52 -0.01
CA ALA A 97 0.42 -8.32 0.70
C ALA A 97 1.56 -7.30 0.89
N LEU A 98 2.79 -7.75 1.18
CA LEU A 98 3.97 -6.89 1.31
C LEU A 98 4.41 -6.29 -0.04
N ALA A 99 4.17 -7.00 -1.15
CA ALA A 99 4.49 -6.49 -2.48
C ALA A 99 3.49 -5.43 -2.97
N PHE A 100 2.29 -5.38 -2.38
CA PHE A 100 1.22 -4.50 -2.83
C PHE A 100 1.53 -3.01 -2.54
N PRO A 101 1.17 -2.06 -3.42
CA PRO A 101 0.75 -2.26 -4.81
C PRO A 101 1.85 -2.84 -5.70
N CYS A 102 1.47 -3.80 -6.54
CA CYS A 102 2.33 -4.46 -7.50
C CYS A 102 1.62 -4.57 -8.86
N LEU A 103 2.37 -4.95 -9.89
CA LEU A 103 1.91 -5.00 -11.27
C LEU A 103 1.47 -6.41 -11.67
N ALA A 104 0.47 -6.48 -12.56
CA ALA A 104 0.11 -7.73 -13.21
C ALA A 104 1.27 -8.26 -14.08
N ALA A 105 1.29 -9.57 -14.34
CA ALA A 105 2.30 -10.18 -15.20
C ALA A 105 2.28 -9.56 -16.62
N GLY A 106 3.47 -9.31 -17.18
CA GLY A 106 3.64 -8.71 -18.50
C GLY A 106 3.48 -7.19 -18.55
N VAL A 107 3.10 -6.55 -17.45
CA VAL A 107 3.08 -5.08 -17.35
C VAL A 107 4.48 -4.57 -17.00
N PRO A 108 5.06 -3.64 -17.77
CA PRO A 108 6.38 -3.09 -17.49
C PRO A 108 6.46 -2.40 -16.12
N GLU A 109 7.59 -2.61 -15.43
CA GLU A 109 7.91 -1.89 -14.19
C GLU A 109 7.91 -0.38 -14.42
N ARG A 110 7.38 0.36 -13.45
CA ARG A 110 7.28 1.83 -13.52
C ARG A 110 7.23 2.45 -12.15
N ASP A 111 7.53 3.74 -12.08
CA ASP A 111 7.40 4.51 -10.86
C ASP A 111 5.96 5.02 -10.71
N GLU A 112 5.42 4.84 -9.51
CA GLU A 112 4.14 5.41 -9.12
C GLU A 112 4.31 6.19 -7.81
N GLN A 113 3.55 7.27 -7.67
CA GLN A 113 3.46 8.02 -6.43
C GLN A 113 2.32 7.44 -5.58
N ILE A 114 2.68 7.02 -4.37
CA ILE A 114 1.81 6.39 -3.36
C ILE A 114 1.68 7.32 -2.15
N GLY A 115 0.47 7.42 -1.60
CA GLY A 115 0.25 8.14 -0.35
C GLY A 115 0.39 7.17 0.80
N ILE A 116 1.42 7.33 1.62
CA ILE A 116 1.69 6.49 2.78
C ILE A 116 1.36 7.26 4.05
N VAL A 117 0.70 6.58 4.98
CA VAL A 117 0.34 7.08 6.31
C VAL A 117 0.98 6.16 7.33
N ARG A 118 1.81 6.75 8.19
CA ARG A 118 2.37 6.07 9.36
C ARG A 118 1.40 6.19 10.52
N VAL A 119 0.93 5.06 11.02
CA VAL A 119 -0.10 4.97 12.06
C VAL A 119 0.50 4.32 13.30
N ARG A 120 0.32 4.96 14.45
CA ARG A 120 0.63 4.38 15.76
C ARG A 120 -0.58 3.61 16.27
N ILE A 121 -0.41 2.30 16.45
CA ILE A 121 -1.50 1.39 16.77
C ILE A 121 -1.96 1.54 18.22
N THR A 122 -3.27 1.65 18.41
CA THR A 122 -3.89 1.75 19.73
C THR A 122 -4.77 0.55 20.06
N GLU A 123 -5.47 0.01 19.07
CA GLU A 123 -6.47 -1.06 19.23
C GLU A 123 -6.59 -1.88 17.93
N TRP A 124 -6.97 -3.15 18.04
CA TRP A 124 -7.21 -4.01 16.89
C TRP A 124 -8.11 -5.19 17.25
N GLU A 125 -8.80 -5.70 16.25
CA GLU A 125 -9.57 -6.95 16.28
C GLU A 125 -9.18 -7.78 15.06
N THR A 126 -8.97 -9.09 15.23
CA THR A 126 -8.46 -9.94 14.14
C THR A 126 -9.19 -11.27 14.05
N PRO A 127 -9.33 -11.86 12.85
CA PRO A 127 -9.93 -13.18 12.73
C PRO A 127 -9.02 -14.27 13.32
N HIS A 128 -9.66 -15.30 13.88
CA HIS A 128 -8.96 -16.47 14.41
C HIS A 128 -9.20 -17.77 13.61
N ALA A 129 -10.30 -17.81 12.84
CA ALA A 129 -10.70 -18.97 12.06
C ALA A 129 -9.66 -19.30 10.99
N ALA A 130 -9.27 -20.57 10.84
CA ALA A 130 -8.22 -20.97 9.90
C ALA A 130 -8.51 -20.55 8.45
N ARG A 131 -9.79 -20.55 8.05
CA ARG A 131 -10.25 -20.08 6.72
C ARG A 131 -9.93 -18.60 6.44
N ALA A 132 -9.70 -17.80 7.48
CA ALA A 132 -9.37 -16.38 7.35
C ALA A 132 -7.86 -16.13 7.21
N ALA A 133 -7.03 -17.18 7.31
CA ALA A 133 -5.58 -17.04 7.30
C ALA A 133 -5.05 -16.32 6.05
N ASN A 134 -5.74 -16.36 4.93
CA ASN A 134 -5.35 -15.70 3.68
C ASN A 134 -6.46 -14.80 3.12
N ALA A 135 -7.46 -14.46 3.94
CA ALA A 135 -8.58 -13.59 3.54
C ALA A 135 -8.29 -12.10 3.74
N GLY A 136 -7.20 -11.76 4.45
CA GLY A 136 -6.85 -10.39 4.81
C GLY A 136 -5.46 -10.27 5.43
N ARG A 137 -5.00 -9.04 5.63
CA ARG A 137 -3.76 -8.67 6.32
C ARG A 137 -3.89 -8.98 7.80
N LEU A 138 -5.06 -8.81 8.39
CA LEU A 138 -5.32 -9.08 9.81
C LEU A 138 -5.60 -10.56 10.03
N PHE A 139 -4.84 -11.19 10.94
CA PHE A 139 -5.07 -12.57 11.33
C PHE A 139 -4.38 -12.90 12.66
N ARG A 140 -5.11 -13.40 13.66
CA ARG A 140 -4.57 -13.87 14.95
C ARG A 140 -3.59 -12.91 15.62
N GLY A 141 -3.96 -11.63 15.71
CA GLY A 141 -3.13 -10.57 16.29
C GLY A 141 -1.93 -10.19 15.42
N MET A 142 -1.94 -10.53 14.14
CA MET A 142 -0.91 -10.13 13.17
C MET A 142 -1.47 -9.12 12.18
N PHE A 143 -0.62 -8.19 11.76
CA PHE A 143 -0.77 -7.43 10.52
C PHE A 143 0.28 -7.92 9.53
N VAL A 144 -0.19 -8.63 8.49
CA VAL A 144 0.63 -9.34 7.51
C VAL A 144 1.55 -10.36 8.20
N ASP A 145 2.83 -10.05 8.35
CA ASP A 145 3.88 -10.88 8.96
C ASP A 145 4.35 -10.33 10.32
N ARG A 146 3.79 -9.21 10.79
CA ARG A 146 4.17 -8.56 12.05
C ARG A 146 3.11 -8.78 13.11
N LYS A 147 3.55 -9.14 14.32
CA LYS A 147 2.67 -9.19 15.49
C LYS A 147 2.25 -7.78 15.88
N LEU A 148 0.96 -7.60 16.14
CA LEU A 148 0.39 -6.34 16.59
C LEU A 148 0.70 -6.11 18.07
N GLU A 149 1.20 -4.91 18.36
CA GLU A 149 1.56 -4.44 19.69
C GLU A 149 1.12 -2.98 19.86
N LYS A 150 0.73 -2.64 21.09
CA LYS A 150 0.31 -1.27 21.40
C LYS A 150 1.48 -0.31 21.19
N ASN A 151 1.19 0.84 20.59
CA ASN A 151 2.15 1.90 20.21
C ASN A 151 3.13 1.52 19.10
N MET A 152 3.03 0.34 18.48
CA MET A 152 3.83 0.06 17.30
C MET A 152 3.42 0.98 16.15
N GLU A 153 4.36 1.27 15.26
CA GLU A 153 4.09 2.03 14.05
C GLU A 153 4.08 1.09 12.83
N ILE A 154 3.04 1.25 12.01
CA ILE A 154 2.92 0.59 10.71
C ILE A 154 2.64 1.63 9.64
N GLU A 155 2.92 1.26 8.40
CA GLU A 155 2.64 2.08 7.23
C GLU A 155 1.52 1.43 6.42
N LEU A 156 0.55 2.26 6.04
CA LEU A 156 -0.59 1.88 5.22
C LEU A 156 -0.75 2.91 4.09
N GLU A 157 -1.26 2.46 2.96
CA GLU A 157 -1.71 3.41 1.94
C GLU A 157 -2.92 4.19 2.46
N ALA A 158 -2.96 5.48 2.14
CA ALA A 158 -4.00 6.41 2.61
C ALA A 158 -5.42 6.00 2.22
N ASP A 159 -5.60 5.33 1.08
CA ASP A 159 -6.90 4.87 0.60
C ASP A 159 -7.41 3.60 1.29
N LEU A 160 -6.59 2.98 2.15
CA LEU A 160 -7.00 1.90 3.04
C LEU A 160 -7.57 2.42 4.37
N LEU A 161 -7.40 3.71 4.66
CA LEU A 161 -7.76 4.28 5.95
C LEU A 161 -9.08 5.04 5.87
N GLY A 162 -9.95 4.76 6.84
CA GLY A 162 -11.11 5.58 7.18
C GLY A 162 -10.87 6.39 8.46
N LEU A 163 -11.70 7.41 8.69
CA LEU A 163 -11.77 8.05 10.00
C LEU A 163 -12.38 7.09 11.02
N CYS A 164 -11.89 7.14 12.27
CA CYS A 164 -12.54 6.41 13.36
C CYS A 164 -13.99 6.88 13.53
N ARG A 165 -14.90 5.92 13.72
CA ARG A 165 -16.25 6.17 14.25
C ARG A 165 -16.26 6.12 15.77
#